data_AF-A0A451AC28-F1
#
_entry.id   AF-A0A451AC28-F1
#
_cell.length_a   1.000
_cell.length_b   1.000
_cell.length_c   1.000
_cell.angle_alpha   90.00
_cell.angle_beta   90.00
_cell.angle_gamma   90.00
#
_symmetry.space_group_name_H-M   'P 1'
#
loop_
_entity.id
_entity.type
_entity.pdbx_description
1 polymer ?
#
loop_
_entity_poly.entity_id
_entity_poly.type
_entity_poly.pdbx_seq_one_letter_code
_entity_poly.pdbx_strand_id
1 'polypeptide(L)' 'MHIAIPLKTITTTDKLRVIEEIGADLVRNLDANESEDILSPSWHADILQDREQRIANGASRFLDIAEAKQAVRGQIE' A
#
# COMPACT_ATOMS: atom_id res chain seq x y z
N MET A 1 -7.97 2.72 24.20
CA MET A 1 -6.98 3.82 24.17
C MET A 1 -7.27 4.67 22.94
N HIS A 2 -7.42 5.99 23.05
CA HIS A 2 -7.67 6.86 21.89
C HIS A 2 -6.39 7.63 21.56
N ILE A 3 -5.78 7.32 20.41
CA ILE A 3 -4.59 8.03 19.93
C ILE A 3 -5.08 9.16 19.03
N ALA A 4 -4.83 10.41 19.44
CA ALA A 4 -5.22 11.60 18.68
C ALA A 4 -4.01 12.17 17.94
N ILE A 5 -4.05 12.16 16.60
CA ILE A 5 -3.09 12.87 15.76
C ILE A 5 -3.72 14.22 15.38
N PRO A 6 -3.08 15.36 15.67
CA PRO A 6 -3.67 16.68 15.41
C PRO A 6 -3.57 17.05 13.92
N LEU A 7 -4.32 16.34 13.08
CA LEU A 7 -4.26 16.43 11.60
C LEU A 7 -4.50 17.84 11.05
N LYS A 8 -5.16 18.73 11.80
CA LYS A 8 -5.42 20.12 11.36
C LYS A 8 -4.23 21.04 11.57
N THR A 9 -3.28 20.69 12.44
CA THR A 9 -2.16 21.56 12.83
C THR A 9 -0.83 21.15 12.21
N ILE A 10 -0.78 20.01 11.54
CA ILE A 10 0.43 19.48 10.88
C ILE A 10 0.37 19.70 9.37
N THR A 11 1.53 19.86 8.74
CA THR A 11 1.63 20.08 7.29
C THR A 11 1.27 18.81 6.51
N THR A 12 1.04 18.93 5.20
CA THR A 12 0.85 17.76 4.33
C THR A 12 2.08 16.85 4.35
N THR A 13 3.28 17.41 4.39
CA THR A 13 4.53 16.63 4.49
C THR A 13 4.59 15.84 5.79
N ASP A 14 4.21 16.45 6.91
CA ASP A 14 4.18 15.77 8.20
C ASP A 14 3.14 14.66 8.22
N LYS A 15 1.97 14.87 7.61
CA LYS A 15 0.94 13.81 7.46
C LYS A 15 1.48 12.62 6.70
N LEU A 16 2.16 12.86 5.58
CA LEU A 16 2.74 11.80 4.77
C LEU A 16 3.82 11.05 5.55
N ARG A 17 4.69 11.78 6.28
CA ARG A 17 5.69 11.16 7.16
C ARG A 17 5.07 10.29 8.24
N VAL A 18 4.01 10.77 8.90
CA VAL A 18 3.28 9.99 9.91
C VAL A 18 2.70 8.71 9.31
N ILE A 19 2.16 8.76 8.07
CA ILE A 19 1.68 7.57 7.38
C ILE A 19 2.82 6.57 7.12
N GLU A 20 3.97 7.04 6.66
CA GLU A 20 5.15 6.19 6.41
C GLU A 20 5.69 5.57 7.71
N GLU A 21 5.77 6.34 8.80
CA GLU A 21 6.24 5.87 10.11
C GLU A 21 5.29 4.80 10.69
N ILE A 22 3.97 5.03 10.60
CA ILE A 22 2.97 4.05 11.00
C ILE A 22 3.09 2.78 10.14
N GLY A 23 3.22 2.93 8.81
CA GLY A 23 3.37 1.81 7.90
C GLY A 23 4.62 0.97 8.20
N ALA A 24 5.77 1.62 8.41
CA ALA A 24 7.01 0.95 8.75
C ALA A 24 6.95 0.23 10.11
N ASP A 25 6.25 0.80 11.09
CA ASP A 25 6.04 0.17 12.39
C ASP A 25 5.16 -1.07 12.29
N LEU A 26 4.05 -0.99 11.54
CA LEU A 26 3.18 -2.13 11.29
C LEU A 26 3.94 -3.29 10.63
N VAL A 27 4.76 -3.02 9.61
CA VAL A 27 5.57 -4.05 8.94
C VAL A 27 6.58 -4.69 9.89
N ARG A 28 7.32 -3.88 10.66
CA ARG A 28 8.29 -4.40 11.66
C ARG A 28 7.62 -5.31 12.70
N ASN A 29 6.41 -4.98 13.13
CA ASN A 29 5.67 -5.76 14.12
C ASN A 29 4.99 -7.02 13.54
N LEU A 30 4.78 -7.08 12.22
CA LEU A 30 4.36 -8.30 11.53
C LEU A 30 5.51 -9.31 11.41
N ASP A 31 6.74 -8.83 11.16
CA ASP A 31 7.95 -9.67 11.10
C ASP A 31 8.39 -10.16 12.49
N ALA A 32 8.06 -9.40 13.54
CA ALA A 32 8.47 -9.65 14.91
C ALA A 32 7.52 -10.57 15.69
N ASN A 33 6.72 -11.44 15.06
CA ASN A 33 5.96 -12.53 15.73
C ASN A 33 5.04 -12.11 16.92
N GLU A 34 4.83 -10.81 17.16
CA GLU A 34 4.04 -10.24 18.27
C GLU A 34 2.66 -9.73 17.80
N SER A 35 2.42 -9.67 16.48
CA SER A 35 1.07 -9.48 15.94
C SER A 35 0.36 -10.82 15.86
N GLU A 36 -0.29 -11.22 16.95
CA GLU A 36 -1.39 -12.17 16.85
C GLU A 36 -2.46 -11.56 15.90
N ASP A 37 -2.75 -12.28 14.82
CA ASP A 37 -3.97 -12.20 14.00
C ASP A 37 -4.24 -10.97 13.10
N ILE A 38 -3.23 -10.32 12.50
CA ILE A 38 -3.50 -9.58 11.25
C ILE A 38 -3.40 -10.55 10.08
N LEU A 39 -4.42 -11.39 9.92
CA LEU A 39 -4.56 -12.23 8.73
C LEU A 39 -4.84 -11.33 7.53
N SER A 40 -4.13 -11.57 6.43
CA SER A 40 -4.54 -11.02 5.14
C SER A 40 -6.01 -11.39 4.88
N PRO A 41 -6.83 -10.48 4.35
CA PRO A 41 -8.19 -10.82 3.96
C PRO A 41 -8.21 -12.08 3.08
N SER A 42 -9.22 -12.94 3.22
CA SER A 42 -9.29 -14.21 2.49
C SER A 42 -9.23 -14.04 0.96
N TRP A 43 -9.73 -12.92 0.45
CA TRP A 43 -9.68 -12.58 -0.98
C TRP A 43 -8.28 -12.17 -1.49
N HIS A 44 -7.35 -11.85 -0.59
CA HIS A 44 -6.05 -11.29 -0.97
C HIS A 44 -5.24 -12.26 -1.82
N ALA A 45 -5.26 -13.55 -1.47
CA ALA A 45 -4.58 -14.60 -2.22
C ALA A 45 -5.13 -14.71 -3.66
N ASP A 46 -6.45 -14.69 -3.83
CA ASP A 46 -7.09 -14.79 -5.14
C ASP A 46 -6.69 -13.63 -6.06
N ILE A 47 -6.64 -12.41 -5.53
CA ILE A 47 -6.22 -11.22 -6.29
C ILE A 47 -4.74 -11.30 -6.68
N LEU A 48 -3.87 -11.77 -5.78
CA LEU A 48 -2.46 -11.94 -6.10
C LEU A 48 -2.27 -12.98 -7.21
N GLN A 49 -2.97 -14.11 -7.12
CA GLN A 49 -2.91 -15.17 -8.13
C GLN A 49 -3.39 -14.67 -9.52
N ASP A 50 -4.51 -13.93 -9.57
CA ASP A 50 -4.99 -13.34 -10.83
C ASP A 50 -3.95 -12.37 -11.43
N ARG A 51 -3.34 -11.52 -10.59
CA ARG A 51 -2.31 -10.57 -11.03
C ARG A 51 -1.06 -11.27 -11.55
N GLU A 52 -0.59 -12.30 -10.86
CA GLU A 52 0.53 -13.13 -11.30
C GLU A 52 0.23 -13.79 -12.66
N GLN A 53 -0.96 -14.34 -12.82
CA GLN A 53 -1.38 -14.97 -14.07
C GLN A 53 -1.42 -13.98 -15.23
N ARG A 54 -1.89 -12.75 -14.99
CA ARG A 54 -1.90 -11.65 -15.96
C ARG A 54 -0.50 -11.17 -16.34
N ILE A 55 0.46 -11.23 -15.43
CA ILE A 55 1.87 -10.94 -15.75
C ILE A 55 2.44 -12.08 -16.60
N ALA A 56 2.22 -13.34 -16.20
CA ALA A 56 2.75 -14.52 -16.88
C ALA A 56 2.24 -14.66 -18.32
N ASN A 57 0.98 -14.29 -18.59
CA ASN A 57 0.40 -14.33 -19.92
C ASN A 57 0.62 -13.06 -20.76
N GLY A 58 1.34 -12.06 -20.22
CA GLY A 58 1.65 -10.81 -20.90
C GLY A 58 0.51 -9.78 -20.94
N ALA A 59 -0.63 -10.04 -20.30
CA ALA A 59 -1.75 -9.08 -20.17
C ALA A 59 -1.48 -7.97 -19.15
N SER A 60 -0.38 -8.04 -18.40
CA SER A 60 0.07 -7.02 -17.45
C SER A 60 1.59 -6.97 -17.39
N ARG A 61 2.14 -5.79 -17.10
CA ARG A 61 3.57 -5.57 -16.94
C ARG A 61 3.83 -4.55 -15.84
N PHE A 62 5.01 -4.61 -15.26
CA PHE A 62 5.50 -3.56 -14.38
C PHE A 62 5.84 -2.32 -15.21
N LEU A 63 5.52 -1.16 -14.65
CA LEU A 63 5.83 0.17 -15.19
C LEU A 63 6.81 0.86 -14.25
N ASP A 64 7.68 1.70 -14.81
CA ASP A 64 8.35 2.72 -13.99
C ASP A 64 7.32 3.69 -13.41
N ILE A 65 7.61 4.30 -12.26
CA ILE A 65 6.68 5.21 -11.60
C ILE A 65 6.32 6.43 -12.46
N ALA A 66 7.23 6.92 -13.30
CA ALA A 66 6.95 8.00 -14.23
C ALA A 66 5.99 7.55 -15.34
N GLU A 67 6.22 6.37 -15.91
CA GLU A 67 5.34 5.75 -16.92
C GLU A 67 3.93 5.49 -16.36
N ALA A 68 3.86 4.94 -15.14
CA ALA A 68 2.58 4.67 -14.45
C ALA A 68 1.78 5.96 -14.24
N LYS A 69 2.43 7.05 -13.78
CA LYS A 69 1.77 8.35 -13.60
C LYS A 69 1.22 8.90 -14.92
N GLN A 70 1.97 8.74 -16.02
CA GLN A 70 1.50 9.16 -17.33
C GLN A 70 0.31 8.33 -17.81
N ALA A 71 0.37 7.01 -17.66
CA ALA A 71 -0.71 6.11 -18.05
C ALA A 71 -2.03 6.41 -17.31
N VAL A 72 -1.95 6.71 -16.01
CA VAL A 72 -3.12 7.07 -15.19
C VAL A 72 -3.71 8.41 -15.63
N ARG A 73 -2.89 9.43 -15.90
CA ARG A 73 -3.40 10.73 -16.38
C ARG A 73 -4.17 10.60 -17.69
N GLY A 74 -3.67 9.81 -18.63
CA GLY A 74 -4.33 9.58 -19.92
C GLY A 74 -5.65 8.80 -19.85
N GLN A 75 -6.05 8.28 -18.68
CA GLN A 75 -7.33 7.58 -18.48
C GLN A 75 -8.36 8.39 -17.68
N ILE A 76 -7.96 9.51 -17.08
CA ILE A 76 -8.81 10.34 -16.20
C ILE A 76 -9.25 11.64 -16.91
N GLU A 77 -8.73 11.93 -18.10
CA GLU A 77 -9.14 13.02 -18.99
C GLU A 77 -10.23 12.59 -19.98
#